data_AF-A0A317MYY4-F1
#
_entry.id   AF-A0A317MYY4-F1
#
_cell.length_a   1.000
_cell.length_b   1.000
_cell.length_c   1.000
_cell.angle_alpha   90.00
_cell.angle_beta   90.00
_cell.angle_gamma   90.00
#
_symmetry.space_group_name_H-M   'P 1'
#
loop_
_entity.id
_entity.type
_entity.pdbx_description
1 polymer ?
#
loop_
_entity_poly.entity_id
_entity_poly.type
_entity_poly.pdbx_seq_one_letter_code
_entity_poly.pdbx_strand_id
1 'polypeptide(L)'
;MHTTIERMTAALKPLICTFAAGNEQAPEQRSYFALRESVAKLRAALAGEALRRQQLETRIQELDALRIEALTEHRLSAEDSAAQRAAGLAAELEPLRSAAADAGAIAAGINARITAMLPALDQAAMHARQELGRHLEQQFAELAARYQAQAPEVADLAAQLAAVQALMVRFRCGNSNGFGRDIRLPTITPDDAREVPPLVDGRSAEFDRLAGAIANELAGELIAAGYSAR
;
A
#
# COMPACT_ATOMS: atom_id res chain seq x y z
N MET A 1 -23.97 -4.40 4.76
CA MET A 1 -22.57 -3.90 4.86
C MET A 1 -21.67 -4.45 3.76
N HIS A 2 -21.65 -5.76 3.47
CA HIS A 2 -20.84 -6.33 2.39
C HIS A 2 -21.04 -5.66 1.00
N THR A 3 -22.29 -5.38 0.64
CA THR A 3 -22.66 -4.78 -0.65
C THR A 3 -22.26 -3.31 -0.81
N THR A 4 -22.04 -2.57 0.27
CA THR A 4 -21.61 -1.15 0.20
C THR A 4 -20.11 -1.05 0.01
N ILE A 5 -19.34 -1.85 0.75
CA ILE A 5 -17.88 -1.91 0.62
C ILE A 5 -17.49 -2.43 -0.77
N GLU A 6 -18.20 -3.45 -1.29
CA GLU A 6 -17.96 -3.97 -2.65
C GLU A 6 -18.27 -2.92 -3.73
N ARG A 7 -19.34 -2.13 -3.58
CA ARG A 7 -19.65 -1.03 -4.50
C ARG A 7 -18.64 0.11 -4.42
N MET A 8 -18.23 0.52 -3.22
CA MET A 8 -17.20 1.55 -3.02
C MET A 8 -15.85 1.08 -3.58
N THR A 9 -15.49 -0.16 -3.34
CA THR A 9 -14.28 -0.77 -3.90
C THR A 9 -14.39 -0.88 -5.42
N ALA A 10 -15.53 -1.27 -5.98
CA ALA A 10 -15.75 -1.31 -7.43
C ALA A 10 -15.74 0.08 -8.09
N ALA A 11 -16.08 1.15 -7.37
CA ALA A 11 -16.01 2.52 -7.86
C ALA A 11 -14.59 3.11 -7.78
N LEU A 12 -13.84 2.78 -6.71
CA LEU A 12 -12.47 3.26 -6.50
C LEU A 12 -11.43 2.45 -7.30
N LYS A 13 -11.67 1.15 -7.49
CA LYS A 13 -10.74 0.25 -8.16
C LYS A 13 -10.43 0.67 -9.60
N PRO A 14 -11.37 1.12 -10.44
CA PRO A 14 -11.05 1.70 -11.75
C PRO A 14 -10.18 2.97 -11.67
N LEU A 15 -10.43 3.86 -10.68
CA LEU A 15 -9.70 5.12 -10.52
C LEU A 15 -8.25 4.92 -10.03
N ILE A 16 -8.03 3.85 -9.25
CA ILE A 16 -6.73 3.46 -8.70
C ILE A 16 -6.00 2.49 -9.66
N CYS A 17 -6.72 1.56 -10.28
CA CYS A 17 -6.16 0.56 -11.17
C CYS A 17 -5.92 1.06 -12.59
N THR A 18 -6.41 2.23 -13.03
CA THR A 18 -5.93 2.88 -14.27
C THR A 18 -4.42 3.10 -14.26
N PHE A 19 -3.85 3.39 -13.09
CA PHE A 19 -2.40 3.44 -12.87
C PHE A 19 -1.73 2.05 -12.99
N ALA A 20 -2.42 0.98 -12.60
CA ALA A 20 -1.88 -0.38 -12.53
C ALA A 20 -2.15 -1.25 -13.79
N ALA A 21 -3.23 -1.01 -14.53
CA ALA A 21 -3.79 -1.93 -15.52
C ALA A 21 -3.39 -1.63 -16.98
N GLY A 22 -2.66 -0.54 -17.25
CA GLY A 22 -1.94 -0.38 -18.50
C GLY A 22 -2.76 0.03 -19.73
N ASN A 23 -2.39 1.19 -20.27
CA ASN A 23 -2.05 1.33 -21.69
C ASN A 23 -1.07 2.49 -21.88
N GLU A 24 -1.01 3.41 -20.91
CA GLU A 24 -0.05 4.53 -20.86
C GLU A 24 0.63 4.59 -19.49
N GLN A 25 1.26 3.49 -19.04
CA GLN A 25 2.24 3.65 -17.96
C GLN A 25 3.31 4.62 -18.46
N ALA A 26 3.50 5.72 -17.73
CA ALA A 26 4.54 6.67 -18.03
C ALA A 26 5.89 5.94 -18.16
N PRO A 27 6.78 6.37 -19.06
CA PRO A 27 8.07 5.70 -19.31
C PRO A 27 8.86 5.44 -18.02
N GLU A 28 8.70 6.32 -17.04
CA GLU A 28 9.36 6.33 -15.74
C GLU A 28 8.89 5.16 -14.84
N GLN A 29 7.59 4.86 -14.81
CA GLN A 29 7.04 3.69 -14.09
C GLN A 29 7.51 2.36 -14.69
N ARG A 30 7.50 2.26 -16.02
CA ARG A 30 8.00 1.06 -16.72
C ARG A 30 9.47 0.81 -16.39
N SER A 31 10.26 1.89 -16.37
CA SER A 31 11.67 1.86 -15.98
C SER A 31 11.85 1.37 -14.53
N TYR A 32 11.07 1.90 -13.58
CA TYR A 32 11.12 1.47 -12.17
C TYR A 32 10.80 -0.02 -11.99
N PHE A 33 9.70 -0.51 -12.58
CA PHE A 33 9.32 -1.93 -12.45
C PHE A 33 10.35 -2.86 -13.11
N ALA A 34 10.87 -2.50 -14.28
CA ALA A 34 11.92 -3.26 -14.95
C ALA A 34 13.22 -3.31 -14.13
N LEU A 35 13.66 -2.18 -13.57
CA LEU A 35 14.83 -2.11 -12.69
C LEU A 35 14.63 -2.95 -11.42
N ARG A 36 13.45 -2.85 -10.79
CA ARG A 36 13.10 -3.62 -9.60
C ARG A 36 13.11 -5.13 -9.88
N GLU A 37 12.55 -5.56 -11.00
CA GLU A 37 12.57 -6.96 -11.42
C GLU A 37 14.00 -7.44 -11.70
N SER A 38 14.82 -6.63 -12.36
CA SER A 38 16.22 -6.94 -12.63
C SER A 38 17.03 -7.10 -11.33
N VAL A 39 16.87 -6.19 -10.37
CA VAL A 39 17.50 -6.30 -9.04
C VAL A 39 16.99 -7.54 -8.28
N ALA A 40 15.70 -7.87 -8.38
CA ALA A 40 15.15 -9.08 -7.76
C ALA A 40 15.77 -10.36 -8.35
N LYS A 41 15.91 -10.44 -9.68
CA LYS A 41 16.58 -11.57 -10.35
C LYS A 41 18.04 -11.70 -9.93
N LEU A 42 18.77 -10.59 -9.84
CA LEU A 42 20.15 -10.59 -9.38
C LEU A 42 20.27 -11.03 -7.91
N ARG A 43 19.37 -10.59 -7.03
CA ARG A 43 19.33 -11.03 -5.63
C ARG A 43 19.05 -12.53 -5.50
N ALA A 44 18.14 -13.06 -6.30
CA ALA A 44 17.87 -14.50 -6.35
C ALA A 44 19.11 -15.28 -6.83
N ALA A 45 19.80 -14.79 -7.86
CA ALA A 45 21.05 -15.38 -8.34
C ALA A 45 22.17 -15.33 -7.27
N LEU A 46 22.30 -14.22 -6.55
CA LEU A 46 23.25 -14.07 -5.44
C LEU A 46 22.99 -15.10 -4.33
N ALA A 47 21.72 -15.28 -3.95
CA ALA A 47 21.32 -16.28 -2.96
C ALA A 47 21.65 -17.71 -3.44
N GLY A 48 21.44 -17.99 -4.74
CA GLY A 48 21.81 -19.25 -5.37
C GLY A 48 23.31 -19.53 -5.30
N GLU A 49 24.16 -18.56 -5.66
CA GLU A 49 25.61 -18.71 -5.58
C GLU A 49 26.12 -18.81 -4.14
N ALA A 50 25.50 -18.11 -3.19
CA ALA A 50 25.82 -18.25 -1.76
C ALA A 50 25.53 -19.67 -1.26
N LEU A 51 24.38 -20.24 -1.63
CA LEU A 51 24.05 -21.63 -1.27
C LEU A 51 25.01 -22.63 -1.91
N ARG A 52 25.33 -22.45 -3.20
CA ARG A 52 26.30 -23.29 -3.91
C ARG A 52 27.67 -23.26 -3.24
N ARG A 53 28.15 -22.07 -2.88
CA ARG A 53 29.41 -21.89 -2.17
C ARG A 53 29.40 -22.60 -0.80
N GLN A 54 28.32 -22.45 -0.04
CA GLN A 54 28.17 -23.15 1.25
C GLN A 54 28.24 -24.67 1.09
N GLN A 55 27.57 -25.24 0.08
CA GLN A 55 27.62 -26.67 -0.21
C GLN A 55 29.04 -27.16 -0.55
N LEU A 56 29.77 -26.37 -1.36
CA LEU A 56 31.18 -26.66 -1.69
C LEU A 56 32.07 -26.58 -0.45
N GLU A 57 31.90 -25.56 0.38
CA GLU A 57 32.68 -25.38 1.62
C GLU A 57 32.44 -26.52 2.62
N THR A 58 31.18 -26.96 2.80
CA THR A 58 30.87 -28.14 3.61
C THR A 58 31.57 -29.39 3.07
N ARG A 59 31.50 -29.62 1.75
CA ARG A 59 32.13 -30.78 1.12
C ARG A 59 33.66 -30.76 1.24
N ILE A 60 34.27 -29.58 1.10
CA ILE A 60 35.71 -29.39 1.33
C ILE A 60 36.06 -29.75 2.77
N GLN A 61 35.29 -29.30 3.76
CA GLN A 61 35.55 -29.62 5.17
C GLN A 61 35.46 -31.12 5.45
N GLU A 62 34.45 -31.81 4.91
CA GLU A 62 34.32 -33.28 5.03
C GLU A 62 35.53 -34.02 4.44
N LEU A 63 35.94 -33.66 3.22
CA LEU A 63 37.05 -34.34 2.54
C LEU A 63 38.40 -34.00 3.17
N ASP A 64 38.60 -32.78 3.67
CA ASP A 64 39.84 -32.39 4.34
C ASP A 64 39.96 -33.09 5.71
N ALA A 65 38.84 -33.32 6.42
CA ALA A 65 38.83 -34.14 7.64
C ALA A 65 39.27 -35.59 7.37
N LEU A 66 38.68 -36.23 6.35
CA LEU A 66 39.08 -37.58 5.93
C LEU A 66 40.55 -37.64 5.48
N ARG A 67 41.03 -36.58 4.83
CA ARG A 67 42.43 -36.46 4.42
C ARG A 67 43.35 -36.34 5.64
N ILE A 68 42.98 -35.55 6.64
CA ILE A 68 43.73 -35.42 7.90
C ILE A 68 43.78 -36.77 8.64
N GLU A 69 42.68 -37.52 8.68
CA GLU A 69 42.64 -38.87 9.25
C GLU A 69 43.60 -39.81 8.54
N ALA A 70 43.57 -39.88 7.20
CA ALA A 70 44.48 -40.71 6.41
C ALA A 70 45.96 -40.31 6.59
N LEU A 71 46.26 -39.01 6.68
CA LEU A 71 47.62 -38.53 6.98
C LEU A 71 48.07 -38.91 8.40
N THR A 72 47.16 -38.87 9.36
CA THR A 72 47.42 -39.23 10.75
C THR A 72 47.69 -40.74 10.87
N GLU A 73 46.88 -41.56 10.19
CA GLU A 73 47.04 -43.00 10.11
C GLU A 73 48.39 -43.37 9.50
N HIS A 74 48.72 -42.82 8.32
CA HIS A 74 50.02 -43.04 7.68
C HIS A 74 51.19 -42.69 8.62
N ARG A 75 51.08 -41.59 9.39
CA ARG A 75 52.12 -41.17 10.33
C ARG A 75 52.29 -42.13 11.51
N LEU A 76 51.22 -42.81 11.93
CA LEU A 76 51.22 -43.74 13.07
C LEU A 76 51.59 -45.17 12.68
N SER A 77 51.15 -45.66 11.52
CA SER A 77 51.35 -47.05 11.07
C SER A 77 52.39 -47.23 9.96
N ALA A 78 52.85 -46.14 9.33
CA ALA A 78 53.71 -46.15 8.13
C ALA A 78 53.13 -46.94 6.94
N GLU A 79 51.80 -47.10 6.87
CA GLU A 79 51.16 -47.80 5.76
C GLU A 79 51.09 -46.93 4.49
N ASP A 80 51.67 -47.41 3.39
CA ASP A 80 51.66 -46.71 2.09
C ASP A 80 50.25 -46.54 1.50
N SER A 81 49.31 -47.41 1.88
CA SER A 81 47.89 -47.33 1.48
C SER A 81 47.22 -46.05 2.00
N ALA A 82 47.56 -45.62 3.22
CA ALA A 82 47.03 -44.40 3.84
C ALA A 82 47.60 -43.13 3.18
N ALA A 83 48.88 -43.17 2.77
CA ALA A 83 49.49 -42.08 1.98
C ALA A 83 48.84 -41.92 0.61
N GLN A 84 48.56 -43.03 -0.10
CA GLN A 84 47.86 -43.00 -1.38
C GLN A 84 46.43 -42.46 -1.26
N ARG A 85 45.68 -42.87 -0.21
CA ARG A 85 44.35 -42.30 0.08
C ARG A 85 44.41 -40.80 0.33
N ALA A 86 45.35 -40.33 1.16
CA ALA A 86 45.51 -38.91 1.43
C ALA A 86 45.86 -38.09 0.16
N ALA A 87 46.68 -38.65 -0.73
CA ALA A 87 47.01 -38.03 -2.01
C ALA A 87 45.81 -37.99 -2.97
N GLY A 88 45.00 -39.06 -3.04
CA GLY A 88 43.75 -39.08 -3.81
C GLY A 88 42.77 -38.02 -3.33
N LEU A 89 42.55 -37.92 -2.01
CA LEU A 89 41.69 -36.89 -1.42
C LEU A 89 42.21 -35.47 -1.67
N ALA A 90 43.54 -35.27 -1.69
CA ALA A 90 44.12 -33.97 -2.04
C ALA A 90 43.82 -33.58 -3.50
N ALA A 91 43.89 -34.53 -4.43
CA ALA A 91 43.55 -34.30 -5.83
C ALA A 91 42.06 -33.99 -6.04
N GLU A 92 41.18 -34.57 -5.22
CA GLU A 92 39.73 -34.25 -5.24
C GLU A 92 39.39 -32.90 -4.60
N LEU A 93 40.15 -32.47 -3.59
CA LEU A 93 39.94 -31.20 -2.88
C LEU A 93 40.25 -29.96 -3.73
N GLU A 94 41.29 -30.01 -4.56
CA GLU A 94 41.74 -28.86 -5.34
C GLU A 94 40.68 -28.30 -6.31
N PRO A 95 40.00 -29.10 -7.15
CA PRO A 95 38.95 -28.59 -8.02
C PRO A 95 37.74 -28.03 -7.24
N LEU A 96 37.42 -28.60 -6.06
CA LEU A 96 36.36 -28.07 -5.20
C LEU A 96 36.71 -26.71 -4.61
N ARG A 97 37.97 -26.52 -4.18
CA ARG A 97 38.48 -25.23 -3.69
C ARG A 97 38.43 -24.17 -4.79
N SER A 98 38.84 -24.51 -6.00
CA SER A 98 38.70 -23.63 -7.17
C SER A 98 37.24 -23.26 -7.42
N ALA A 99 36.34 -24.24 -7.45
CA ALA A 99 34.91 -24.00 -7.67
C ALA A 99 34.28 -23.11 -6.58
N ALA A 100 34.71 -23.24 -5.32
CA ALA A 100 34.24 -22.40 -4.21
C ALA A 100 34.74 -20.95 -4.35
N ALA A 101 35.99 -20.77 -4.77
CA ALA A 101 36.56 -19.46 -5.07
C ALA A 101 35.83 -18.79 -6.25
N ASP A 102 35.55 -19.53 -7.32
CA ASP A 102 34.80 -19.05 -8.48
C ASP A 102 33.37 -18.62 -8.10
N ALA A 103 32.66 -19.45 -7.33
CA ALA A 103 31.33 -19.09 -6.80
C ALA A 103 31.38 -17.80 -5.96
N GLY A 104 32.43 -17.63 -5.15
CA GLY A 104 32.70 -16.41 -4.40
C GLY A 104 32.92 -15.18 -5.30
N ALA A 105 33.71 -15.32 -6.36
CA ALA A 105 33.96 -14.25 -7.33
C ALA A 105 32.69 -13.85 -8.10
N ILE A 106 31.89 -14.83 -8.53
CA ILE A 106 30.60 -14.61 -9.19
C ILE A 106 29.65 -13.86 -8.24
N ALA A 107 29.51 -14.32 -6.99
CA ALA A 107 28.68 -13.66 -5.99
C ALA A 107 29.11 -12.21 -5.74
N ALA A 108 30.42 -11.95 -5.63
CA ALA A 108 30.95 -10.60 -5.50
C ALA A 108 30.61 -9.72 -6.72
N GLY A 109 30.74 -10.25 -7.94
CA GLY A 109 30.37 -9.55 -9.17
C GLY A 109 28.87 -9.22 -9.25
N ILE A 110 28.01 -10.17 -8.87
CA ILE A 110 26.54 -9.94 -8.80
C ILE A 110 26.24 -8.85 -7.76
N ASN A 111 26.85 -8.92 -6.58
CA ASN A 111 26.63 -7.94 -5.51
C ASN A 111 27.09 -6.53 -5.90
N ALA A 112 28.23 -6.41 -6.58
CA ALA A 112 28.71 -5.15 -7.13
C ALA A 112 27.71 -4.57 -8.15
N ARG A 113 27.16 -5.42 -9.02
CA ARG A 113 26.15 -5.01 -10.02
C ARG A 113 24.84 -4.55 -9.36
N ILE A 114 24.37 -5.26 -8.32
CA ILE A 114 23.22 -4.82 -7.53
C ILE A 114 23.49 -3.43 -6.94
N THR A 115 24.63 -3.26 -6.28
CA THR A 115 25.02 -2.00 -5.64
C THR A 115 25.06 -0.84 -6.63
N ALA A 116 25.59 -1.07 -7.83
CA ALA A 116 25.63 -0.07 -8.90
C ALA A 116 24.23 0.31 -9.43
N MET A 117 23.25 -0.60 -9.34
CA MET A 117 21.87 -0.37 -9.78
C MET A 117 20.99 0.32 -8.73
N LEU A 118 21.38 0.31 -7.45
CA LEU A 118 20.57 0.89 -6.37
C LEU A 118 20.27 2.39 -6.56
N PRO A 119 21.22 3.27 -6.91
CA PRO A 119 20.92 4.69 -7.09
C PRO A 119 19.90 4.94 -8.20
N ALA A 120 20.01 4.22 -9.32
CA ALA A 120 19.07 4.31 -10.43
C ALA A 120 17.67 3.81 -10.03
N LEU A 121 17.60 2.74 -9.23
CA LEU A 121 16.34 2.23 -8.68
C LEU A 121 15.70 3.24 -7.72
N ASP A 122 16.47 3.86 -6.83
CA ASP A 122 15.97 4.85 -5.87
C ASP A 122 15.44 6.10 -6.58
N GLN A 123 16.17 6.57 -7.60
CA GLN A 123 15.73 7.68 -8.45
C GLN A 123 14.42 7.32 -9.18
N ALA A 124 14.36 6.17 -9.83
CA ALA A 124 13.15 5.71 -10.52
C ALA A 124 11.95 5.54 -9.55
N ALA A 125 12.21 5.07 -8.32
CA ALA A 125 11.20 4.96 -7.27
C ALA A 125 10.69 6.32 -6.79
N MET A 126 11.54 7.34 -6.76
CA MET A 126 11.14 8.71 -6.43
C MET A 126 10.24 9.30 -7.51
N HIS A 127 10.61 9.17 -8.79
CA HIS A 127 9.79 9.62 -9.92
C HIS A 127 8.44 8.92 -9.95
N ALA A 128 8.41 7.59 -9.84
CA ALA A 128 7.15 6.83 -9.80
C ALA A 128 6.23 7.26 -8.64
N ARG A 129 6.80 7.62 -7.47
CA ARG A 129 6.02 8.16 -6.34
C ARG A 129 5.46 9.55 -6.62
N GLN A 130 6.23 10.42 -7.27
CA GLN A 130 5.76 11.75 -7.66
C GLN A 130 4.62 11.66 -8.68
N GLU A 131 4.74 10.79 -9.68
CA GLU A 131 3.66 10.55 -10.65
C GLU A 131 2.39 10.00 -9.99
N LEU A 132 2.55 9.02 -9.08
CA LEU A 132 1.42 8.51 -8.30
C LEU A 132 0.77 9.62 -7.46
N GLY A 133 1.58 10.48 -6.83
CA GLY A 133 1.11 11.63 -6.07
C GLY A 133 0.24 12.55 -6.92
N ARG A 134 0.74 12.99 -8.08
CA ARG A 134 -0.03 13.84 -9.02
C ARG A 134 -1.32 13.18 -9.49
N HIS A 135 -1.29 11.88 -9.80
CA HIS A 135 -2.48 11.14 -10.21
C HIS A 135 -3.52 11.11 -9.08
N LEU A 136 -3.10 10.81 -7.86
CA LEU A 136 -4.00 10.79 -6.70
C LEU A 136 -4.55 12.18 -6.36
N GLU A 137 -3.75 13.22 -6.46
CA GLU A 137 -4.17 14.62 -6.30
C GLU A 137 -5.25 15.00 -7.32
N GLN A 138 -5.05 14.65 -8.60
CA GLN A 138 -6.04 14.90 -9.65
C GLN A 138 -7.36 14.16 -9.37
N GLN A 139 -7.29 12.88 -9.01
CA GLN A 139 -8.47 12.08 -8.68
C GLN A 139 -9.19 12.62 -7.43
N PHE A 140 -8.43 13.05 -6.43
CA PHE A 140 -8.97 13.67 -5.23
C PHE A 140 -9.67 14.99 -5.55
N ALA A 141 -9.06 15.85 -6.37
CA ALA A 141 -9.66 17.12 -6.80
C ALA A 141 -10.97 16.92 -7.56
N GLU A 142 -11.02 15.93 -8.47
CA GLU A 142 -12.25 15.58 -9.20
C GLU A 142 -13.36 15.09 -8.25
N LEU A 143 -13.02 14.19 -7.32
CA LEU A 143 -13.97 13.71 -6.32
C LEU A 143 -14.41 14.81 -5.36
N ALA A 144 -13.50 15.70 -4.96
CA ALA A 144 -13.80 16.86 -4.13
C ALA A 144 -14.77 17.82 -4.83
N ALA A 145 -14.57 18.11 -6.12
CA ALA A 145 -15.47 18.94 -6.91
C ALA A 145 -16.88 18.30 -7.00
N ARG A 146 -16.95 16.99 -7.27
CA ARG A 146 -18.23 16.25 -7.31
C ARG A 146 -18.94 16.26 -5.96
N TYR A 147 -18.18 16.06 -4.87
CA TYR A 147 -18.70 16.14 -3.51
C TYR A 147 -19.25 17.53 -3.22
N GLN A 148 -18.49 18.59 -3.48
CA GLN A 148 -18.92 19.97 -3.24
C GLN A 148 -20.15 20.35 -4.07
N ALA A 149 -20.28 19.83 -5.30
CA ALA A 149 -21.47 20.05 -6.12
C ALA A 149 -22.73 19.38 -5.55
N GLN A 150 -22.60 18.24 -4.88
CA GLN A 150 -23.72 17.47 -4.31
C GLN A 150 -24.02 17.84 -2.86
N ALA A 151 -23.05 18.40 -2.13
CA ALA A 151 -23.20 18.75 -0.72
C ALA A 151 -24.39 19.69 -0.42
N PRO A 152 -24.73 20.69 -1.27
CA PRO A 152 -25.90 21.55 -1.06
C PRO A 152 -27.23 20.78 -1.05
N GLU A 153 -27.41 19.78 -1.93
CA GLU A 153 -28.66 19.00 -1.96
C GLU A 153 -28.83 18.17 -0.68
N VAL A 154 -27.74 17.61 -0.18
CA VAL A 154 -27.73 16.87 1.10
C VAL A 154 -27.98 17.82 2.28
N ALA A 155 -27.43 19.04 2.21
CA ALA A 155 -27.67 20.11 3.19
C ALA A 155 -29.17 20.48 3.28
N ASP A 156 -29.80 20.68 2.12
CA ASP A 156 -31.21 21.07 2.04
C ASP A 156 -32.12 19.96 2.58
N LEU A 157 -31.86 18.71 2.19
CA LEU A 157 -32.60 17.55 2.72
C LEU A 157 -32.46 17.43 4.24
N ALA A 158 -31.25 17.64 4.76
CA ALA A 158 -30.99 17.67 6.19
C ALA A 158 -31.80 18.77 6.91
N ALA A 159 -31.85 19.97 6.35
CA ALA A 159 -32.63 21.09 6.91
C ALA A 159 -34.14 20.80 6.87
N GLN A 160 -34.64 20.20 5.78
CA GLN A 160 -36.03 19.76 5.67
C GLN A 160 -36.39 18.70 6.70
N LEU A 161 -35.53 17.69 6.92
CA LEU A 161 -35.73 16.69 7.96
C LEU A 161 -35.78 17.31 9.36
N ALA A 162 -34.88 18.27 9.65
CA ALA A 162 -34.90 19.01 10.91
C ALA A 162 -36.18 19.85 11.08
N ALA A 163 -36.67 20.46 10.00
CA ALA A 163 -37.91 21.23 9.99
C ALA A 163 -39.14 20.34 10.24
N VAL A 164 -39.25 19.20 9.55
CA VAL A 164 -40.33 18.22 9.75
C VAL A 164 -40.29 17.67 11.18
N GLN A 165 -39.11 17.36 11.71
CA GLN A 165 -38.96 16.94 13.11
C GLN A 165 -39.49 18.02 14.08
N ALA A 166 -39.15 19.29 13.84
CA ALA A 166 -39.64 20.40 14.66
C ALA A 166 -41.18 20.52 14.61
N LEU A 167 -41.78 20.32 13.43
CA LEU A 167 -43.24 20.24 13.28
C LEU A 167 -43.84 19.07 14.05
N MET A 168 -43.24 17.88 13.94
CA MET A 168 -43.75 16.70 14.63
C MET A 168 -43.78 16.90 16.16
N VAL A 169 -42.75 17.53 16.70
CA VAL A 169 -42.71 17.93 18.12
C VAL A 169 -43.78 18.97 18.42
N ARG A 170 -43.88 20.03 17.60
CA ARG A 170 -44.84 21.13 17.77
C ARG A 170 -46.31 20.66 17.75
N PHE A 171 -46.64 19.71 16.88
CA PHE A 171 -47.98 19.14 16.72
C PHE A 171 -48.18 17.83 17.51
N ARG A 172 -47.20 17.44 18.33
CA ARG A 172 -47.20 16.23 19.19
C ARG A 172 -47.51 14.92 18.43
N CYS A 173 -47.16 14.82 17.16
CA CYS A 173 -47.39 13.62 16.35
C CYS A 173 -46.18 12.68 16.27
N GLY A 174 -45.18 12.88 17.13
CA GLY A 174 -44.04 12.00 17.35
C GLY A 174 -42.75 12.75 17.66
N ASN A 175 -41.72 12.02 18.10
CA ASN A 175 -40.34 12.46 18.02
C ASN A 175 -39.59 11.42 17.17
N SER A 176 -38.74 11.85 16.25
CA SER A 176 -38.05 10.93 15.34
C SER A 176 -36.98 10.14 16.10
N ASN A 177 -37.11 8.81 16.18
CA ASN A 177 -36.26 7.88 16.95
C ASN A 177 -34.82 7.72 16.40
N GLY A 178 -34.09 8.79 16.06
CA GLY A 178 -32.67 8.66 15.68
C GLY A 178 -32.02 9.80 14.90
N PHE A 179 -32.76 10.84 14.47
CA PHE A 179 -32.15 11.99 13.80
C PHE A 179 -31.66 13.03 14.83
N GLY A 180 -30.41 12.86 15.27
CA GLY A 180 -29.77 13.68 16.31
C GLY A 180 -29.25 15.05 15.84
N ARG A 181 -29.47 15.43 14.57
CA ARG A 181 -28.95 16.67 13.94
C ARG A 181 -27.41 16.79 13.88
N ASP A 182 -26.70 15.69 14.15
CA ASP A 182 -25.23 15.59 14.07
C ASP A 182 -24.72 15.45 12.63
N ILE A 183 -25.15 16.35 11.75
CA ILE A 183 -24.69 16.39 10.36
C ILE A 183 -23.53 17.37 10.25
N ARG A 184 -22.39 16.89 9.77
CA ARG A 184 -21.24 17.74 9.44
C ARG A 184 -20.77 17.39 8.04
N LEU A 185 -20.98 18.32 7.09
CA LEU A 185 -20.47 18.20 5.73
C LEU A 185 -19.18 19.02 5.64
N PRO A 186 -17.99 18.38 5.61
CA PRO A 186 -16.73 19.11 5.58
C PRO A 186 -16.52 19.86 4.26
N THR A 187 -15.81 20.99 4.32
CA THR A 187 -15.28 21.60 3.09
C THR A 187 -14.00 20.86 2.69
N ILE A 188 -13.93 20.43 1.44
CA ILE A 188 -12.75 19.71 0.92
C ILE A 188 -11.98 20.65 0.00
N THR A 189 -10.85 21.19 0.44
CA THR A 189 -9.96 22.01 -0.38
C THR A 189 -8.74 21.20 -0.81
N PRO A 190 -8.65 20.77 -2.08
CA PRO A 190 -7.43 20.15 -2.60
C PRO A 190 -6.21 21.05 -2.35
N ASP A 191 -5.07 20.44 -2.06
CA ASP A 191 -3.77 21.09 -1.81
C ASP A 191 -3.68 22.02 -0.57
N ASP A 192 -4.75 22.14 0.22
CA ASP A 192 -4.74 22.91 1.47
C ASP A 192 -4.99 22.00 2.69
N ALA A 193 -3.97 21.85 3.53
CA ALA A 193 -4.04 21.05 4.75
C ALA A 193 -4.66 21.80 5.95
N ARG A 194 -5.05 23.07 5.79
CA ARG A 194 -5.67 23.85 6.85
C ARG A 194 -7.09 23.38 7.12
N GLU A 195 -7.51 23.48 8.37
CA GLU A 195 -8.90 23.21 8.74
C GLU A 195 -9.78 24.36 8.21
N VAL A 196 -10.69 24.02 7.30
CA VAL A 196 -11.66 24.96 6.73
C VAL A 196 -13.00 24.76 7.42
N PRO A 197 -13.78 25.83 7.69
CA PRO A 197 -15.14 25.69 8.20
C PRO A 197 -15.96 24.71 7.34
N PRO A 198 -16.81 23.86 7.95
CA PRO A 198 -17.61 22.91 7.19
C PRO A 198 -18.63 23.63 6.30
N LEU A 199 -18.98 23.02 5.17
CA LEU A 199 -20.06 23.49 4.29
C LEU A 199 -21.40 23.52 5.03
N VAL A 200 -21.61 22.52 5.89
CA VAL A 200 -22.78 22.45 6.77
C VAL A 200 -22.35 21.93 8.12
N ASP A 201 -22.83 22.61 9.16
CA ASP A 201 -22.85 22.13 10.52
C ASP A 201 -24.29 22.17 11.04
N GLY A 202 -24.86 20.98 11.25
CA GLY A 202 -26.22 20.78 11.76
C GLY A 202 -26.42 21.28 13.19
N ARG A 203 -25.33 21.62 13.89
CA ARG A 203 -25.34 22.26 15.22
C ARG A 203 -25.14 23.78 15.15
N SER A 204 -24.99 24.34 13.95
CA SER A 204 -24.81 25.79 13.79
C SER A 204 -26.13 26.55 13.95
N ALA A 205 -26.03 27.78 14.45
CA ALA A 205 -27.18 28.69 14.56
C ALA A 205 -27.76 29.09 13.19
N GLU A 206 -26.98 28.99 12.11
CA GLU A 206 -27.46 29.21 10.74
C GLU A 206 -28.37 28.07 10.28
N PHE A 207 -27.97 26.82 10.54
CA PHE A 207 -28.76 25.65 10.21
C PHE A 207 -30.10 25.63 10.98
N ASP A 208 -30.07 25.92 12.28
CA ASP A 208 -31.29 25.99 13.09
C ASP A 208 -32.25 27.10 12.62
N ARG A 209 -31.72 28.26 12.20
CA ARG A 209 -32.54 29.34 11.63
C ARG A 209 -33.21 28.92 10.33
N LEU A 210 -32.48 28.25 9.43
CA LEU A 210 -33.03 27.75 8.17
C LEU A 210 -34.13 26.71 8.41
N ALA A 211 -33.84 25.69 9.23
CA ALA A 211 -34.82 24.66 9.57
C ALA A 211 -36.06 25.25 10.27
N GLY A 212 -35.87 26.25 11.15
CA GLY A 212 -36.95 26.96 11.82
C GLY A 212 -37.82 27.78 10.87
N ALA A 213 -37.22 28.44 9.87
CA ALA A 213 -37.97 29.16 8.84
C ALA A 213 -38.88 28.23 8.03
N ILE A 214 -38.33 27.11 7.55
CA ILE A 214 -39.07 26.06 6.82
C ILE A 214 -40.20 25.50 7.69
N ALA A 215 -39.90 25.18 8.97
CA ALA A 215 -40.90 24.66 9.89
C ALA A 215 -42.03 25.67 10.15
N ASN A 216 -41.73 26.96 10.24
CA ASN A 216 -42.75 27.99 10.47
C ASN A 216 -43.66 28.19 9.26
N GLU A 217 -43.10 28.15 8.05
CA GLU A 217 -43.86 28.20 6.81
C GLU A 217 -44.84 27.03 6.71
N LEU A 218 -44.33 25.79 6.84
CA LEU A 218 -45.15 24.58 6.83
C LEU A 218 -46.17 24.52 7.99
N ALA A 219 -45.84 25.06 9.17
CA ALA A 219 -46.81 25.17 10.26
C ALA A 219 -47.97 26.10 9.90
N GLY A 220 -47.71 27.19 9.18
CA GLY A 220 -48.74 28.09 8.67
C GLY A 220 -49.71 27.39 7.73
N GLU A 221 -49.18 26.56 6.81
CA GLU A 221 -50.00 25.74 5.90
C GLU A 221 -50.85 24.70 6.65
N LEU A 222 -50.27 24.00 7.63
CA LEU A 222 -50.99 23.03 8.45
C LEU A 222 -52.13 23.69 9.25
N ILE A 223 -51.89 24.88 9.82
CA ILE A 223 -52.92 25.64 10.53
C ILE A 223 -54.03 26.08 9.58
N ALA A 224 -53.68 26.57 8.39
CA ALA A 224 -54.65 26.94 7.35
C ALA A 224 -55.50 25.74 6.89
N ALA A 225 -54.92 24.54 6.88
CA ALA A 225 -55.62 23.28 6.60
C ALA A 225 -56.45 22.74 7.78
N GLY A 226 -56.47 23.43 8.93
CA GLY A 226 -57.30 23.09 10.10
C GLY A 226 -56.63 22.23 11.17
N TYR A 227 -55.32 21.96 11.05
CA TYR A 227 -54.57 21.26 12.09
C TYR A 227 -54.24 22.20 13.27
N SER A 228 -54.42 21.71 14.50
CA SER A 228 -54.18 22.51 15.71
C SER A 228 -52.88 22.11 16.40
N ALA A 229 -51.97 23.06 16.55
CA ALA A 229 -50.82 22.94 17.44
C ALA A 229 -51.28 23.23 18.88
N ARG A 230 -51.82 22.23 19.59
CA ARG A 230 -52.10 22.32 21.03
C ARG A 230 -50.93 21.83 21.86
#